data_AF-A0A8T6HVF2-F1
#
_entry.id   AF-A0A8T6HVF2-F1
#
_cell.length_a   1.000
_cell.length_b   1.000
_cell.length_c   1.000
_cell.angle_alpha   90.00
_cell.angle_beta   90.00
_cell.angle_gamma   90.00
#
_symmetry.space_group_name_H-M   'P 1'
#
loop_
_entity.id
_entity.type
_entity.pdbx_description
1 polymer ?
#
loop_
_entity_poly.entity_id
_entity_poly.type
_entity_poly.pdbx_seq_one_letter_code
_entity_poly.pdbx_strand_id
1 'polypeptide(L)'
;MTTETLISTPWGWTHDVEELAEGIQRVTTPSHGGLKLSSERWNELPAAVRATMLNPTFAEEDCEEPIVRTLLGIGDARDREMALKMAGYFDRYAPALPHLRDRSPHYHVVAHLGGYATDPIGRFDTTEEAEAFADTGRWEAVPCERALPLCRGEGCRP
;
A
#
# COMPACT_ATOMS: atom_id res chain seq x y z
N MET A 1 -13.87 -35.74 10.47
CA MET A 1 -14.59 -34.45 10.58
C MET A 1 -13.69 -33.54 11.39
N THR A 2 -12.95 -32.66 10.73
CA THR A 2 -12.24 -31.59 11.43
C THR A 2 -13.30 -30.63 11.95
N THR A 3 -13.33 -30.42 13.26
CA THR A 3 -14.20 -29.42 13.87
C THR A 3 -13.69 -28.05 13.41
N GLU A 4 -14.35 -27.44 12.43
CA GLU A 4 -14.07 -26.06 12.04
C GLU A 4 -14.26 -25.17 13.27
N THR A 5 -13.17 -24.54 13.69
CA THR A 5 -13.22 -23.61 14.80
C THR A 5 -13.78 -22.30 14.26
N LEU A 6 -15.05 -22.02 14.56
CA LEU A 6 -15.66 -20.74 14.25
C LEU A 6 -15.04 -19.65 15.12
N ILE A 7 -14.49 -18.62 14.49
CA ILE A 7 -13.89 -17.47 15.14
C ILE A 7 -14.89 -16.31 15.04
N SER A 8 -15.10 -15.59 16.14
CA SER A 8 -15.83 -14.32 16.10
C SER A 8 -14.90 -13.22 15.61
N THR A 9 -15.29 -12.52 14.55
CA THR A 9 -14.56 -11.39 13.97
C THR A 9 -15.40 -10.11 14.06
N PRO A 10 -14.81 -8.93 13.84
CA PRO A 10 -15.57 -7.68 13.70
C PRO A 10 -16.64 -7.71 12.60
N TRP A 11 -16.51 -8.62 11.63
CA TRP A 11 -17.41 -8.78 10.49
C TRP A 11 -18.36 -9.98 10.63
N GLY A 12 -18.48 -10.54 11.84
CA GLY A 12 -19.32 -11.70 12.13
C GLY A 12 -18.53 -13.00 12.30
N TRP A 13 -19.23 -14.13 12.23
CA TRP A 13 -18.63 -15.45 12.37
C TRP A 13 -17.88 -15.85 11.10
N THR A 14 -16.71 -16.46 11.27
CA THR A 14 -15.93 -16.97 10.14
C THR A 14 -16.67 -18.05 9.39
N HIS A 15 -16.60 -18.00 8.07
CA HIS A 15 -16.98 -19.06 7.16
C HIS A 15 -15.77 -19.96 6.85
N ASP A 16 -14.61 -19.36 6.60
CA ASP A 16 -13.36 -20.07 6.33
C ASP A 16 -12.20 -19.45 7.12
N VAL A 17 -11.22 -20.28 7.47
CA VAL A 17 -10.01 -19.91 8.21
C VAL A 17 -8.82 -20.64 7.63
N GLU A 18 -7.86 -19.89 7.12
CA GLU A 18 -6.61 -20.38 6.54
C GLU A 18 -5.41 -19.86 7.34
N GLU A 19 -4.52 -20.74 7.80
CA GLU A 19 -3.25 -20.31 8.42
C GLU A 19 -2.24 -19.99 7.30
N LEU A 20 -1.88 -18.71 7.15
CA LEU A 20 -0.91 -18.27 6.14
C LEU A 20 0.54 -18.45 6.63
N ALA A 21 0.74 -18.21 7.92
CA ALA A 21 2.01 -18.34 8.62
C ALA A 21 1.72 -18.43 10.12
N GLU A 22 2.68 -18.88 10.93
CA GLU A 22 2.48 -19.00 12.38
C GLU A 22 1.99 -17.68 13.01
N GLY A 23 0.77 -17.72 13.55
CA GLY A 23 0.13 -16.59 14.21
C GLY A 23 -0.53 -15.60 13.24
N ILE A 24 -0.71 -15.98 11.98
CA ILE A 24 -1.37 -15.17 10.94
C ILE A 24 -2.40 -16.03 10.22
N GLN A 25 -3.66 -15.69 10.44
CA GLN A 25 -4.81 -16.38 9.86
C GLN A 25 -5.51 -15.47 8.88
N ARG A 26 -5.76 -15.94 7.67
CA ARG A 26 -6.77 -15.35 6.80
C ARG A 26 -8.13 -15.87 7.24
N VAL A 27 -9.06 -14.94 7.44
CA VAL A 27 -10.43 -15.25 7.85
C VAL A 27 -11.39 -14.65 6.83
N THR A 28 -12.44 -15.39 6.51
CA THR A 28 -13.54 -14.87 5.69
C THR A 28 -14.85 -15.00 6.43
N THR A 29 -15.78 -14.10 6.18
CA THR A 29 -17.18 -14.14 6.58
C THR A 29 -18.04 -13.98 5.33
N PRO A 30 -19.38 -14.16 5.41
CA PRO A 30 -20.24 -13.95 4.25
C PRO A 30 -20.20 -12.54 3.66
N SER A 31 -19.76 -11.53 4.41
CA SER A 31 -19.77 -10.13 3.98
C SER A 31 -18.39 -9.52 3.75
N HIS A 32 -17.35 -10.03 4.41
CA HIS A 32 -16.00 -9.45 4.40
C HIS A 32 -14.96 -10.53 4.75
N GLY A 33 -13.69 -10.14 4.76
CA GLY A 33 -12.58 -10.93 5.26
C GLY A 33 -11.47 -10.07 5.82
N GLY A 34 -10.37 -10.74 6.14
CA GLY A 34 -9.18 -10.06 6.60
C GLY A 34 -8.16 -11.01 7.18
N LEU A 35 -7.20 -10.43 7.91
CA LEU A 35 -6.27 -11.16 8.73
C LEU A 35 -6.67 -11.09 10.20
N LYS A 36 -6.49 -12.22 10.89
CA LYS A 36 -6.40 -12.30 12.34
C LYS A 36 -4.94 -12.57 12.72
N LEU A 37 -4.42 -11.75 13.61
CA LEU A 37 -3.04 -11.82 14.10
C LEU A 37 -3.00 -12.36 15.53
N SER A 38 -2.01 -13.19 15.84
CA SER A 38 -1.63 -13.48 17.23
C SER A 38 -1.17 -12.20 17.92
N SER A 39 -1.14 -12.21 19.25
CA SER A 39 -0.59 -11.07 19.99
C SER A 39 0.89 -10.84 19.68
N GLU A 40 1.67 -11.87 19.35
CA GLU A 40 3.06 -11.69 18.91
C GLU A 40 3.12 -10.96 17.57
N ARG A 41 2.39 -11.46 16.56
CA ARG A 41 2.35 -10.86 15.21
C ARG A 41 1.79 -9.44 15.21
N TRP A 42 0.78 -9.18 16.04
CA TRP A 42 0.29 -7.84 16.27
C TRP A 42 1.41 -6.92 16.76
N ASN A 43 2.21 -7.34 17.73
CA ASN A 43 3.27 -6.53 18.33
C ASN A 43 4.49 -6.32 17.42
N GLU A 44 4.66 -7.13 16.37
CA GLU A 44 5.65 -6.89 15.32
C GLU A 44 5.31 -5.67 14.47
N LEU A 45 4.02 -5.27 14.41
CA LEU A 45 3.60 -4.09 13.66
C LEU A 45 4.10 -2.79 14.31
N PRO A 46 4.55 -1.80 13.50
CA PRO A 46 4.92 -0.49 14.01
C PRO A 46 3.80 0.13 14.85
N ALA A 47 4.17 0.79 15.96
CA ALA A 47 3.19 1.39 16.86
C ALA A 47 2.23 2.36 16.16
N ALA A 48 2.73 3.10 15.16
CA ALA A 48 1.91 4.00 14.36
C ALA A 48 0.83 3.25 13.55
N VAL A 49 1.15 2.09 12.97
CA VAL A 49 0.16 1.24 12.27
C VAL A 49 -0.87 0.71 13.27
N ARG A 50 -0.42 0.14 14.39
CA ARG A 50 -1.32 -0.39 15.42
C ARG A 50 -2.30 0.66 15.95
N ALA A 51 -1.87 1.91 16.10
CA ALA A 51 -2.70 3.01 16.56
C ALA A 51 -3.78 3.44 15.55
N THR A 52 -3.58 3.11 14.28
CA THR A 52 -4.51 3.47 13.19
C THR A 52 -5.51 2.39 12.84
N MET A 53 -5.25 1.14 13.24
CA MET A 53 -6.14 0.01 12.97
C MET A 53 -7.42 0.11 13.81
N LEU A 54 -8.55 -0.22 13.18
CA LEU A 54 -9.87 -0.15 13.82
C LEU A 54 -10.10 -1.23 14.87
N ASN A 55 -9.42 -2.37 14.73
CA ASN A 55 -9.56 -3.50 15.63
C ASN A 55 -8.18 -4.00 16.06
N PRO A 56 -7.95 -4.19 17.37
CA PRO A 56 -6.77 -4.92 17.83
C PRO A 56 -6.88 -6.36 17.32
N THR A 57 -5.82 -6.87 16.69
CA THR A 57 -5.70 -8.23 16.12
C THR A 57 -6.39 -8.51 14.79
N PHE A 58 -7.21 -7.62 14.23
CA PHE A 58 -7.85 -7.84 12.93
C PHE A 58 -7.49 -6.75 11.91
N ALA A 59 -7.10 -7.15 10.70
CA ALA A 59 -6.83 -6.27 9.57
C ALA A 59 -7.82 -6.55 8.43
N GLU A 60 -8.60 -5.57 7.99
CA GLU A 60 -9.65 -5.75 6.97
C GLU A 60 -9.06 -5.90 5.55
N GLU A 61 -9.65 -6.78 4.73
CA GLU A 61 -9.09 -7.22 3.44
C GLU A 61 -8.85 -6.11 2.39
N ASP A 62 -9.69 -5.08 2.39
CA ASP A 62 -9.63 -3.97 1.43
C ASP A 62 -8.98 -2.70 2.01
N CYS A 63 -8.62 -2.71 3.30
CA CYS A 63 -8.03 -1.58 4.00
C CYS A 63 -6.66 -1.94 4.61
N GLU A 64 -6.65 -2.61 5.76
CA GLU A 64 -5.45 -2.83 6.56
C GLU A 64 -4.64 -4.05 6.13
N GLU A 65 -5.27 -5.08 5.60
CA GLU A 65 -4.62 -6.35 5.27
C GLU A 65 -3.41 -6.18 4.34
N PRO A 66 -3.49 -5.44 3.21
CA PRO A 66 -2.33 -5.29 2.32
C PRO A 66 -1.14 -4.63 3.01
N ILE A 67 -1.39 -3.68 3.92
CA ILE A 67 -0.37 -3.02 4.72
C ILE A 67 0.28 -4.04 5.67
N VAL A 68 -0.54 -4.81 6.40
CA VAL A 68 -0.05 -5.83 7.34
C VAL A 68 0.73 -6.92 6.64
N ARG A 69 0.23 -7.45 5.51
CA ARG A 69 0.93 -8.48 4.72
C ARG A 69 2.29 -7.99 4.23
N THR A 70 2.35 -6.74 3.76
CA THR A 70 3.59 -6.10 3.33
C THR A 70 4.59 -5.96 4.48
N LEU A 71 4.14 -5.49 5.64
CA LEU A 71 5.01 -5.25 6.81
C LEU A 71 5.53 -6.53 7.45
N LEU A 72 4.72 -7.59 7.47
CA LEU A 72 5.11 -8.90 8.01
C LEU A 72 5.86 -9.76 7.00
N GLY A 73 6.09 -9.27 5.77
CA GLY A 73 6.86 -9.98 4.76
C GLY A 73 6.19 -11.23 4.20
N ILE A 74 4.85 -11.31 4.29
CA ILE A 74 4.04 -12.41 3.75
C ILE A 74 3.22 -12.00 2.51
N GLY A 75 3.30 -10.72 2.14
CA GLY A 75 2.64 -10.16 0.97
C GLY A 75 3.46 -10.29 -0.31
N ASP A 76 2.77 -10.18 -1.44
CA ASP A 76 3.38 -10.13 -2.77
C ASP A 76 3.48 -8.68 -3.31
N ALA A 77 3.81 -8.55 -4.60
CA ALA A 77 3.90 -7.25 -5.25
C ALA A 77 2.56 -6.49 -5.30
N ARG A 78 1.43 -7.21 -5.42
CA ARG A 78 0.09 -6.63 -5.43
C ARG A 78 -0.29 -6.12 -4.04
N ASP A 79 0.02 -6.88 -3.00
CA ASP A 79 -0.20 -6.43 -1.62
C ASP A 79 0.57 -5.14 -1.32
N ARG A 80 1.82 -5.07 -1.81
CA ARG A 80 2.64 -3.88 -1.67
C ARG A 80 2.09 -2.68 -2.43
N GLU A 81 1.65 -2.87 -3.67
CA GLU A 81 1.02 -1.81 -4.47
C GLU A 81 -0.24 -1.28 -3.76
N MET A 82 -1.08 -2.19 -3.27
CA MET A 82 -2.29 -1.83 -2.54
C MET A 82 -1.96 -1.14 -1.21
N ALA A 83 -0.96 -1.60 -0.47
CA ALA A 83 -0.50 -0.95 0.76
C ALA A 83 -0.09 0.50 0.51
N LEU A 84 0.60 0.79 -0.61
CA LEU A 84 0.98 2.14 -1.00
C LEU A 84 -0.24 2.99 -1.38
N LYS A 85 -1.21 2.42 -2.11
CA LYS A 85 -2.48 3.11 -2.41
C LYS A 85 -3.23 3.46 -1.14
N MET A 86 -3.33 2.53 -0.20
CA MET A 86 -4.00 2.74 1.09
C MET A 86 -3.24 3.74 1.97
N ALA A 87 -1.90 3.75 1.93
CA ALA A 87 -1.11 4.76 2.61
C ALA A 87 -1.38 6.19 2.12
N GLY A 88 -1.65 6.35 0.82
CA GLY A 88 -2.05 7.63 0.22
C GLY A 88 -3.52 7.98 0.42
N TYR A 89 -4.41 6.98 0.43
CA TYR A 89 -5.85 7.19 0.64
C TYR A 89 -6.17 7.58 2.09
N PHE A 90 -5.44 6.98 3.02
CA PHE A 90 -5.60 7.19 4.43
C PHE A 90 -4.36 7.90 4.95
N ASP A 91 -4.38 9.23 4.95
CA ASP A 91 -3.31 10.09 5.50
C ASP A 91 -2.80 9.64 6.89
N ARG A 92 -3.64 8.92 7.66
CA ARG A 92 -3.28 8.31 8.94
C ARG A 92 -2.16 7.26 8.86
N TYR A 93 -2.03 6.50 7.76
CA TYR A 93 -1.00 5.47 7.60
C TYR A 93 0.33 6.02 7.05
N ALA A 94 0.31 7.20 6.42
CA ALA A 94 1.50 7.80 5.80
C ALA A 94 2.71 7.96 6.76
N PRO A 95 2.55 8.39 8.04
CA PRO A 95 3.67 8.45 8.98
C PRO A 95 4.23 7.08 9.37
N ALA A 96 3.44 6.02 9.21
CA ALA A 96 3.77 4.66 9.64
C ALA A 96 4.50 3.84 8.57
N LEU A 97 4.46 4.30 7.31
CA LEU A 97 5.01 3.60 6.14
C LEU A 97 6.13 4.38 5.42
N PRO A 98 7.06 5.08 6.11
CA PRO A 98 8.10 5.86 5.43
C PRO A 98 9.04 4.95 4.61
N HIS A 99 9.28 3.72 5.09
CA HIS A 99 10.12 2.72 4.43
C HIS A 99 9.47 2.06 3.20
N LEU A 100 8.13 2.13 3.06
CA LEU A 100 7.45 1.71 1.84
C LEU A 100 7.51 2.81 0.77
N ARG A 101 7.43 4.09 1.19
CA ARG A 101 7.55 5.26 0.30
C ARG A 101 8.94 5.37 -0.34
N ASP A 102 10.01 5.09 0.41
CA ASP A 102 11.40 5.20 -0.06
C ASP A 102 11.83 4.12 -1.08
N ARG A 103 10.99 3.13 -1.37
CA ARG A 103 11.40 1.93 -2.14
C ARG A 103 10.62 1.67 -3.41
N SER A 104 9.73 2.56 -3.83
CA SER A 104 9.10 2.46 -5.15
C SER A 104 9.68 3.55 -6.05
N PRO A 105 10.62 3.22 -6.96
CA PRO A 105 11.16 4.19 -7.91
C PRO A 105 10.10 4.49 -8.95
N HIS A 106 9.14 5.35 -8.61
CA HIS A 106 8.26 5.89 -9.64
C HIS A 106 9.01 6.98 -10.41
N TYR A 107 8.85 6.95 -11.72
CA TYR A 107 9.29 8.01 -12.61
C TYR A 107 8.07 8.81 -13.03
N HIS A 108 8.21 10.13 -13.01
CA HIS A 108 7.22 11.04 -13.58
C HIS A 108 7.73 11.52 -14.93
N VAL A 109 6.86 11.63 -15.92
CA VAL A 109 7.20 12.34 -17.16
C VAL A 109 6.58 13.72 -17.10
N VAL A 110 7.42 14.75 -17.27
CA VAL A 110 7.01 16.16 -17.27
C VAL A 110 7.17 16.78 -18.65
N ALA A 111 6.28 17.72 -19.00
CA ALA A 111 6.45 18.51 -20.22
C ALA A 111 7.37 19.68 -20.00
N HIS A 112 8.17 19.98 -21.03
CA HIS A 112 8.84 21.25 -21.14
C HIS A 112 8.12 22.15 -22.14
N LEU A 113 7.27 23.04 -21.64
CA LEU A 113 6.64 24.10 -22.42
C LEU A 113 7.42 25.40 -22.20
N GLY A 114 8.27 25.77 -23.18
CA GLY A 114 9.01 27.02 -23.15
C GLY A 114 10.08 27.12 -22.06
N GLY A 115 10.66 25.99 -21.64
CA GLY A 115 11.69 25.93 -20.58
C GLY A 115 11.14 25.80 -19.16
N TYR A 116 9.83 25.64 -19.01
CA TYR A 116 9.18 25.35 -17.74
C TYR A 116 8.66 23.90 -17.73
N ALA A 117 8.95 23.18 -16.65
CA ALA A 117 8.34 21.90 -16.37
C ALA A 117 6.86 22.11 -16.01
N THR A 118 5.96 21.33 -16.62
CA THR A 118 4.53 21.31 -16.26
C THR A 118 4.23 20.26 -15.21
N ASP A 119 2.97 20.19 -14.79
CA ASP A 119 2.43 19.07 -14.04
C ASP A 119 2.76 17.73 -14.72
N PRO A 120 2.96 16.66 -13.94
CA PRO A 120 3.30 15.34 -14.45
C PRO A 120 2.16 14.78 -15.30
N ILE A 121 2.50 14.29 -16.48
CA ILE A 121 1.55 13.83 -17.51
C ILE A 121 1.40 12.30 -17.48
N GLY A 122 2.30 11.61 -16.77
CA GLY A 122 2.28 10.17 -16.59
C GLY A 122 3.15 9.73 -15.40
N ARG A 123 2.79 8.58 -14.82
CA ARG A 123 3.53 7.88 -13.77
C ARG A 123 3.91 6.50 -14.30
N PHE A 124 5.18 6.15 -14.14
CA PHE A 124 5.76 4.92 -14.65
C PHE A 124 6.53 4.20 -13.54
N ASP A 125 6.60 2.88 -13.62
CA ASP A 125 7.24 2.05 -12.60
C ASP A 125 8.72 1.76 -12.91
N THR A 126 9.14 2.04 -14.14
CA THR A 126 10.53 1.91 -14.58
C THR A 126 11.02 3.15 -15.33
N THR A 127 12.33 3.35 -15.33
CA THR A 127 12.99 4.40 -16.13
C THR A 127 12.73 4.18 -17.61
N GLU A 128 12.81 2.93 -18.07
CA GLU A 128 12.70 2.55 -19.48
C GLU A 128 11.30 2.85 -20.04
N GLU A 129 10.24 2.59 -19.27
CA GLU A 129 8.87 2.98 -19.67
C GLU A 129 8.67 4.50 -19.70
N ALA A 130 9.26 5.21 -18.72
CA ALA A 130 9.18 6.66 -18.66
C ALA A 130 9.93 7.32 -19.84
N GLU A 131 11.12 6.82 -20.18
CA GLU A 131 11.93 7.26 -21.31
C GLU A 131 11.24 6.94 -22.64
N ALA A 132 10.71 5.71 -22.80
CA ALA A 132 9.97 5.32 -24.00
C ALA A 132 8.73 6.21 -24.22
N PHE A 133 8.02 6.59 -23.15
CA PHE A 133 6.93 7.55 -23.24
C PHE A 133 7.43 8.96 -23.55
N ALA A 134 8.54 9.38 -22.94
CA ALA A 134 9.12 10.70 -23.17
C ALA A 134 9.56 10.90 -24.63
N ASP A 135 10.09 9.86 -25.27
CA ASP A 135 10.51 9.84 -26.68
C ASP A 135 9.34 10.02 -27.67
N THR A 136 8.10 9.81 -27.24
CA THR A 136 6.91 10.07 -28.08
C THR A 136 6.61 11.56 -28.28
N GLY A 137 7.32 12.45 -27.58
CA GLY A 137 7.16 13.90 -27.73
C GLY A 137 8.33 14.71 -27.18
N ARG A 138 8.09 15.95 -26.75
CA ARG A 138 9.10 16.81 -26.11
C ARG A 138 8.97 16.74 -24.60
N TRP A 139 9.10 15.54 -24.05
CA TRP A 139 8.97 15.30 -22.62
C TRP A 139 10.31 14.88 -22.01
N GLU A 140 10.46 15.01 -20.70
CA GLU A 140 11.61 14.50 -19.95
C GLU A 140 11.12 13.50 -18.90
N ALA A 141 11.74 12.33 -18.87
CA ALA A 141 11.57 11.38 -17.78
C ALA A 141 12.40 11.87 -16.59
N VAL A 142 11.73 12.16 -15.47
CA VAL A 142 12.37 12.62 -14.24
C VAL A 142 12.06 11.66 -13.09
N PRO A 143 13.07 11.26 -12.29
CA PRO A 143 12.84 10.54 -11.05
C PRO A 143 11.87 11.32 -10.14
N CYS A 144 10.98 10.63 -9.41
CA CYS A 144 9.99 11.27 -8.54
C CYS A 144 10.61 12.29 -7.56
N GLU A 145 11.73 11.95 -6.95
CA GLU A 145 12.51 12.83 -6.07
C GLU A 145 12.94 14.16 -6.72
N ARG A 146 13.15 14.17 -8.05
CA ARG A 146 13.48 15.37 -8.85
C ARG A 146 12.25 16.07 -9.41
N ALA A 147 11.13 15.38 -9.52
CA ALA A 147 9.85 15.94 -9.96
C ALA A 147 9.13 16.72 -8.84
N LEU A 148 9.32 16.33 -7.58
CA LEU A 148 8.65 16.93 -6.41
C LEU A 148 8.81 18.46 -6.27
N PRO A 149 9.97 19.08 -6.53
CA PRO A 149 10.10 20.54 -6.52
C PRO A 149 9.35 21.26 -7.65
N LEU A 150 9.12 20.57 -8.78
CA LEU A 150 8.45 21.10 -9.97
C LEU A 150 6.92 21.05 -9.83
N CYS A 151 6.40 20.13 -9.01
CA CYS A 151 4.97 19.88 -8.81
C CYS A 151 4.34 20.72 -7.67
N ARG A 152 4.92 21.86 -7.28
CA ARG A 152 4.40 22.72 -6.18
C ARG A 152 3.15 23.55 -6.56
N GLY A 153 2.45 23.20 -7.64
CA GLY A 153 1.05 23.59 -7.88
C GLY A 153 0.11 22.62 -7.20
N GLU A 154 -1.09 23.06 -6.79
CA GLU A 154 -1.98 22.41 -5.82
C GLU A 154 -2.50 20.97 -6.13
N GLY A 155 -1.98 20.28 -7.14
CA GLY A 155 -2.51 19.02 -7.66
C GLY A 155 -1.78 17.72 -7.28
N CYS A 156 -0.60 17.78 -6.65
CA CYS A 156 0.14 16.57 -6.25
C CYS A 156 0.54 16.64 -4.78
N ARG A 157 -0.30 16.10 -3.89
CA ARG A 157 0.09 15.79 -2.51
C ARG A 157 0.65 14.35 -2.45
N PRO A 158 1.66 14.11 -1.61
CA PRO A 158 2.47 12.88 -1.59
C PRO A 158 1.70 11.61 -1.20
#